data_AF-A0A529HF88-F1
#
_entry.id   AF-A0A529HF88-F1
#
_cell.length_a   1.000
_cell.length_b   1.000
_cell.length_c   1.000
_cell.angle_alpha   90.00
_cell.angle_beta   90.00
_cell.angle_gamma   90.00
#
_symmetry.space_group_name_H-M   'P 1'
#
loop_
_entity.id
_entity.type
_entity.pdbx_description
1 polymer ?
#
loop_
_entity_poly.entity_id
_entity_poly.type
_entity_poly.pdbx_seq_one_letter_code
_entity_poly.pdbx_strand_id
1 'polypeptide(L)'
;MARKALILIEGHRGNGQLYVQAAQRLGLHPITLSADPTQYEYLAAENLQTIRVDIDNLDALIQECSRLHATFGIAGITGFAGDDESVSATVGKLCRCFDLPGPD
;
A
#
# COMPACT_ATOMS: atom_id res chain seq x y z
N MET A 1 6.67 -20.84 -1.98
CA MET A 1 5.72 -19.85 -2.51
C MET A 1 6.31 -18.47 -2.33
N ALA A 2 6.18 -17.58 -3.32
CA ALA A 2 6.54 -16.18 -3.12
C ALA A 2 5.69 -15.60 -1.99
N ARG A 3 6.31 -14.84 -1.09
CA ARG A 3 5.59 -14.15 -0.01
C ARG A 3 4.58 -13.20 -0.66
N LYS A 4 3.32 -13.25 -0.24
CA LYS A 4 2.26 -12.42 -0.82
C LYS A 4 2.21 -11.07 -0.12
N ALA A 5 2.34 -9.99 -0.87
CA ALA A 5 2.32 -8.63 -0.32
C ALA A 5 0.94 -7.98 -0.47
N LEU A 6 0.51 -7.25 0.55
CA LEU A 6 -0.60 -6.31 0.46
C LEU A 6 0.01 -4.90 0.44
N ILE A 7 -0.23 -4.15 -0.64
CA ILE A 7 0.26 -2.79 -0.77
C ILE A 7 -0.79 -1.83 -0.21
N LEU A 8 -0.37 -0.95 0.70
CA LEU A 8 -1.18 0.10 1.30
C LEU A 8 -0.68 1.46 0.78
N ILE A 9 -1.51 2.18 0.05
CA ILE A 9 -1.25 3.55 -0.41
C ILE A 9 -1.68 4.52 0.69
N GLU A 10 -0.68 5.22 1.22
CA GLU A 10 -0.72 6.08 2.39
C GLU A 10 -1.03 5.32 3.71
N GLY A 11 -0.87 6.00 4.84
CA GLY A 11 -1.32 5.54 6.16
C GLY A 11 -2.60 6.26 6.61
N HIS A 12 -3.16 5.84 7.74
CA HIS A 12 -4.27 6.55 8.36
C HIS A 12 -4.27 6.40 9.88
N ARG A 13 -4.45 7.50 10.61
CA ARG A 13 -4.35 7.52 12.08
C ARG A 13 -5.49 6.80 12.79
N GLY A 14 -6.64 6.61 12.13
CA GLY A 14 -7.80 5.94 12.72
C GLY A 14 -7.81 4.43 12.54
N ASN A 15 -7.73 3.96 11.28
CA ASN A 15 -7.91 2.55 10.93
C ASN A 15 -6.67 1.93 10.24
N GLY A 16 -5.60 2.70 10.01
CA GLY A 16 -4.43 2.22 9.29
C GLY A 16 -3.77 1.01 9.95
N GLN A 17 -3.61 1.05 11.27
CA GLN A 17 -3.08 -0.08 12.04
C GLN A 17 -3.95 -1.34 11.92
N LEU A 18 -5.28 -1.19 11.89
CA LEU A 18 -6.20 -2.33 11.82
C LEU A 18 -6.06 -3.08 10.50
N TYR A 19 -5.85 -2.37 9.39
CA TYR A 19 -5.60 -2.97 8.08
C TYR A 19 -4.29 -3.76 8.04
N VAL A 20 -3.22 -3.21 8.61
CA VAL A 20 -1.94 -3.91 8.72
C VAL A 20 -2.10 -5.18 9.53
N GLN A 21 -2.71 -5.09 10.71
CA GLN A 21 -2.89 -6.25 11.59
C GLN A 21 -3.79 -7.31 10.94
N ALA A 22 -4.84 -6.89 10.21
CA ALA A 22 -5.66 -7.81 9.45
C ALA A 22 -4.86 -8.52 8.34
N ALA A 23 -4.03 -7.79 7.59
CA ALA A 23 -3.16 -8.35 6.56
C ALA A 23 -2.20 -9.40 7.14
N GLN A 24 -1.55 -9.10 8.26
CA GLN A 24 -0.67 -10.04 8.97
C GLN A 24 -1.43 -11.29 9.43
N ARG A 25 -2.64 -11.14 9.99
CA ARG A 25 -3.49 -12.27 10.42
C ARG A 25 -3.90 -13.17 9.25
N LEU A 26 -4.01 -12.62 8.04
CA LEU A 26 -4.24 -13.35 6.80
C LEU A 26 -2.96 -13.97 6.20
N GLY A 27 -1.81 -13.81 6.86
CA GLY A 27 -0.51 -14.30 6.38
C GLY A 27 0.08 -13.47 5.23
N LEU A 28 -0.43 -12.27 4.98
CA LEU A 28 0.09 -11.34 3.99
C LEU A 28 1.24 -10.50 4.57
N HIS A 29 2.07 -9.98 3.69
CA HIS A 29 3.13 -9.03 4.02
C HIS A 29 2.66 -7.61 3.71
N PRO A 30 2.17 -6.83 4.68
CA PRO A 30 1.79 -5.45 4.45
C PRO A 30 3.02 -4.60 4.13
N ILE A 31 2.94 -3.82 3.06
CA ILE A 31 3.94 -2.84 2.65
C ILE A 31 3.23 -1.50 2.46
N THR A 32 3.63 -0.48 3.21
CA THR A 32 2.99 0.86 3.12
C THR A 32 3.84 1.79 2.27
N LEU A 33 3.24 2.35 1.22
CA LEU A 33 3.81 3.41 0.38
C LEU A 33 3.21 4.73 0.86
N SER A 34 4.02 5.67 1.34
CA SER A 34 3.51 6.92 1.93
C SER A 34 4.44 8.08 1.62
N ALA A 35 3.89 9.28 1.50
CA ALA A 35 4.70 10.50 1.34
C ALA A 35 5.58 10.75 2.58
N ASP A 36 5.08 10.35 3.75
CA ASP A 36 5.80 10.47 5.01
C ASP A 36 5.36 9.40 6.02
N PRO A 37 5.97 8.20 6.00
CA PRO A 37 5.61 7.11 6.89
C PRO A 37 5.78 7.44 8.39
N THR A 38 6.60 8.44 8.72
CA THR A 38 6.90 8.82 10.11
C THR A 38 5.71 9.45 10.83
N GLN A 39 4.68 9.87 10.08
CA GLN A 39 3.45 10.45 10.63
C GLN A 39 2.53 9.41 11.28
N TYR A 40 2.85 8.13 11.17
CA TYR A 40 2.06 7.02 11.68
C TYR A 40 2.91 6.15 12.62
N GLU A 41 2.77 6.36 13.93
CA GLU A 41 3.57 5.65 14.94
C GLU A 41 3.49 4.12 14.82
N TYR A 42 2.33 3.58 14.41
CA TYR A 42 2.14 2.14 14.23
C TYR A 42 3.04 1.54 13.13
N LEU A 43 3.45 2.35 12.14
CA LEU A 43 4.36 1.91 11.09
C LEU A 43 5.78 1.66 11.62
N ALA A 44 6.20 2.45 12.61
CA ALA A 44 7.48 2.25 13.28
C ALA A 44 7.43 1.14 14.34
N ALA A 45 6.32 1.03 15.07
CA ALA A 45 6.19 0.10 16.20
C ALA A 45 6.21 -1.39 15.79
N GLU A 46 5.74 -1.71 14.58
CA GLU A 46 5.57 -3.10 14.13
C GLU A 46 6.68 -3.59 13.17
N ASN A 47 7.80 -2.86 13.02
CA ASN A 47 8.85 -3.14 12.01
C ASN A 47 8.27 -3.39 10.61
N LEU A 48 7.23 -2.62 10.26
CA LEU A 48 6.54 -2.78 9.00
C LEU A 48 7.39 -2.24 7.86
N GLN A 49 7.32 -2.92 6.72
CA GLN A 49 8.00 -2.42 5.54
C GLN A 49 7.26 -1.17 5.06
N THR A 50 7.99 -0.05 5.05
CA THR A 50 7.50 1.23 4.54
C THR A 50 8.41 1.70 3.41
N ILE A 51 7.81 2.34 2.40
CA ILE A 51 8.52 2.95 1.28
C ILE A 51 8.04 4.39 1.19
N ARG A 52 8.98 5.33 1.28
CA ARG A 52 8.68 6.74 1.08
C ARG A 52 8.56 7.00 -0.42
N VAL A 53 7.41 7.52 -0.85
CA VAL A 53 7.12 7.83 -2.26
C VAL A 53 6.11 8.95 -2.32
N ASP A 54 6.24 9.82 -3.33
CA ASP A 54 5.23 10.84 -3.62
C ASP A 54 3.93 10.16 -4.07
N ILE A 55 2.90 10.21 -3.23
CA ILE A 55 1.62 9.52 -3.48
C ILE A 55 0.77 10.20 -4.57
N ASP A 56 1.09 11.46 -4.91
CA ASP A 56 0.44 12.19 -6.00
C ASP A 56 1.10 11.88 -7.35
N ASN A 57 2.25 11.22 -7.34
CA ASN A 57 2.98 10.81 -8.53
C ASN A 57 2.70 9.34 -8.88
N LEU A 58 1.74 9.12 -9.78
CA LEU A 58 1.34 7.78 -10.22
C LEU A 58 2.51 6.99 -10.83
N ASP A 59 3.39 7.61 -11.61
CA ASP A 59 4.52 6.92 -12.24
C ASP A 59 5.52 6.41 -11.18
N ALA A 60 5.77 7.20 -10.13
CA ALA A 60 6.60 6.79 -9.01
C ALA A 60 5.98 5.60 -8.25
N LEU A 61 4.66 5.60 -8.07
CA LEU A 61 3.93 4.47 -7.46
C LEU A 61 3.99 3.21 -8.33
N ILE A 62 3.82 3.33 -9.65
CA ILE A 62 3.95 2.21 -10.60
C ILE A 62 5.36 1.64 -10.55
N GLN A 63 6.38 2.48 -10.48
CA GLN A 63 7.78 2.04 -10.39
C GLN A 63 8.03 1.21 -9.12
N GLU A 64 7.58 1.69 -7.95
CA GLU A 64 7.74 0.96 -6.70
C GLU A 64 6.93 -0.33 -6.67
N CYS A 65 5.67 -0.30 -7.14
CA CYS A 65 4.85 -1.50 -7.24
C CYS A 65 5.47 -2.53 -8.20
N SER A 66 6.09 -2.10 -9.31
CA SER A 66 6.79 -2.99 -10.24
C SER A 66 8.00 -3.67 -9.58
N ARG A 67 8.79 -2.91 -8.81
CA ARG A 67 9.92 -3.45 -8.03
C ARG A 67 9.45 -4.47 -6.99
N LEU A 68 8.33 -4.19 -6.33
CA LEU A 68 7.71 -5.12 -5.38
C LEU A 68 7.17 -6.37 -6.08
N HIS A 69 6.51 -6.23 -7.24
CA HIS A 69 5.98 -7.34 -8.02
C HIS A 69 7.08 -8.32 -8.47
N ALA A 70 8.30 -7.84 -8.71
CA ALA A 70 9.45 -8.69 -9.02
C ALA A 70 9.91 -9.56 -7.83
N THR A 71 9.60 -9.17 -6.59
CA THR A 71 10.06 -9.84 -5.36
C THR A 71 8.93 -10.58 -4.63
N PHE A 72 7.69 -10.12 -4.77
CA PHE A 72 6.50 -10.58 -4.05
C PHE A 72 5.37 -10.88 -5.03
N GLY A 73 4.51 -11.84 -4.67
CA GLY A 73 3.20 -11.91 -5.32
C GLY A 73 2.29 -10.82 -4.75
N ILE A 74 1.91 -9.81 -5.53
CA ILE A 74 0.99 -8.78 -5.04
C ILE A 74 -0.41 -9.39 -4.91
N ALA A 75 -0.91 -9.48 -3.68
CA ALA A 75 -2.23 -10.01 -3.38
C ALA A 75 -3.35 -8.98 -3.58
N GLY A 76 -3.00 -7.69 -3.52
CA GLY A 76 -3.93 -6.59 -3.70
C GLY A 76 -3.26 -5.25 -3.38
N ILE A 77 -3.92 -4.19 -3.81
CA ILE A 77 -3.56 -2.80 -3.51
C ILE A 77 -4.79 -2.15 -2.90
N THR A 78 -4.61 -1.48 -1.77
CA THR A 78 -5.63 -0.68 -1.11
C THR A 78 -4.99 0.60 -0.61
N GLY A 79 -5.77 1.58 -0.19
CA GLY A 79 -5.23 2.81 0.37
C GLY A 79 -6.22 3.50 1.29
N PHE A 80 -5.75 4.55 1.96
CA PHE A 80 -6.59 5.36 2.82
C PHE A 80 -6.79 6.73 2.18
N ALA A 81 -8.02 7.02 1.77
CA ALA A 81 -8.38 8.38 1.44
C ALA A 81 -8.38 9.19 2.75
N GLY A 82 -7.55 10.24 2.80
CA GLY A 82 -7.67 11.30 3.81
C GLY A 82 -8.79 12.26 3.41
N ASP A 83 -8.50 13.56 3.43
CA ASP A 83 -9.42 14.58 2.90
C ASP A 83 -9.43 14.64 1.35
N ASP A 84 -8.55 13.86 0.71
CA ASP A 84 -8.35 13.86 -0.73
C ASP A 84 -8.94 12.59 -1.38
N GLU A 85 -9.89 12.78 -2.28
CA GLU A 85 -10.57 11.71 -3.04
C GLU A 85 -9.60 10.98 -4.00
N SER A 86 -8.37 11.51 -4.15
CA SER A 86 -7.31 11.06 -5.06
C SER A 86 -6.83 9.63 -4.82
N VAL A 87 -6.78 9.15 -3.57
CA VAL A 87 -6.16 7.85 -3.24
C VAL A 87 -6.94 6.67 -3.84
N SER A 88 -8.27 6.72 -3.82
CA SER A 88 -9.10 5.64 -4.41
C SER A 88 -8.90 5.55 -5.92
N ALA A 89 -8.84 6.70 -6.61
CA ALA A 89 -8.55 6.77 -8.04
C ALA A 89 -7.13 6.26 -8.36
N THR A 90 -6.14 6.60 -7.52
CA THR A 90 -4.78 6.08 -7.63
C THR A 90 -4.72 4.57 -7.46
N VAL A 91 -5.44 4.01 -6.47
CA VAL A 91 -5.55 2.55 -6.27
C VAL A 91 -6.17 1.88 -7.49
N GLY A 92 -7.26 2.40 -8.05
CA GLY A 92 -7.88 1.86 -9.26
C GLY A 92 -6.92 1.82 -10.45
N LYS A 93 -6.18 2.91 -10.69
CA LYS A 93 -5.15 2.98 -11.75
C LYS A 93 -4.04 1.96 -11.54
N LEU A 94 -3.55 1.82 -10.30
CA LEU A 94 -2.53 0.81 -9.98
C LEU A 94 -3.07 -0.62 -10.17
N CYS A 95 -4.28 -0.92 -9.70
CA CYS A 95 -4.89 -2.22 -9.90
C CYS A 95 -4.97 -2.58 -11.40
N ARG A 96 -5.36 -1.62 -12.25
CA ARG A 96 -5.37 -1.80 -13.71
C ARG A 96 -3.96 -2.05 -14.28
N CYS A 97 -2.94 -1.35 -13.79
CA CYS A 97 -1.55 -1.54 -14.25
C CYS A 97 -0.97 -2.94 -13.91
N PHE A 98 -1.46 -3.57 -12.86
CA PHE A 98 -0.96 -4.87 -12.36
C PHE A 98 -1.95 -6.02 -12.54
N ASP A 99 -3.01 -5.83 -13.34
CA ASP A 99 -4.08 -6.81 -13.59
C ASP A 99 -4.72 -7.35 -12.29
N LEU A 100 -4.90 -6.48 -11.30
CA LEU A 100 -5.50 -6.79 -10.00
C LEU A 100 -6.98 -6.36 -9.93
N PRO A 101 -7.82 -7.02 -9.13
CA PRO A 101 -9.16 -6.54 -8.85
C PRO A 101 -9.14 -5.15 -8.21
N GLY A 102 -9.98 -4.23 -8.67
CA GLY A 102 -10.06 -2.87 -8.15
C GLY A 102 -11.19 -2.05 -8.76
N PRO A 103 -11.47 -0.84 -8.22
CA PRO A 103 -12.42 0.10 -8.80
C PRO A 103 -11.96 0.59 -10.19
N ASP A 104 -12.93 0.88 -11.06
CA ASP A 104 -12.75 1.16 -12.50
C ASP A 104 -12.76 2.66 -12.85
#